data_AF-A0A084VS01-F1
#
_entry.id   AF-A0A084VS01-F1
#
_cell.length_a   1.000
_cell.length_b   1.000
_cell.length_c   1.000
_cell.angle_alpha   90.00
_cell.angle_beta   90.00
_cell.angle_gamma   90.00
#
_symmetry.space_group_name_H-M   'P 1'
#
loop_
_entity.id
_entity.type
_entity.pdbx_description
1 polymer ?
#
loop_
_entity_poly.entity_id
_entity_poly.type
_entity_poly.pdbx_seq_one_letter_code
_entity_poly.pdbx_strand_id
1 'polypeptide(L)'
;MNLLAIVGVWFVVFGSSSAFYSPSDDVIKLTGANFETAVLDSEKVWVVQFYATWCRYSQDLAPEYRRVATALKGVINVGAVNCEEGQAERKLCEQIVYIDHYPTVLIFGADKYSPLEYDGDNTAKDIFWVALHEMEKSLPAKTYTDAERN
;
A
#
# COMPACT_ATOMS: atom_id res chain seq x y z
N MET A 1 -9.77 37.23 -50.93
CA MET A 1 -8.56 37.45 -50.13
C MET A 1 -8.74 36.68 -48.84
N ASN A 2 -8.16 35.47 -48.77
CA ASN A 2 -8.21 34.59 -47.61
C ASN A 2 -7.40 35.23 -46.48
N LEU A 3 -7.96 35.29 -45.27
CA LEU A 3 -7.15 35.31 -44.05
C LEU A 3 -7.64 34.19 -43.13
N LEU A 4 -6.69 33.33 -42.81
CA LEU A 4 -6.83 32.01 -42.24
C LEU A 4 -7.39 32.04 -40.82
N ALA A 5 -8.28 31.09 -40.54
CA ALA A 5 -8.72 30.72 -39.21
C ALA A 5 -7.52 30.25 -38.38
N ILE A 6 -7.27 30.91 -37.25
CA ILE A 6 -6.32 30.44 -36.24
C ILE A 6 -7.02 29.33 -35.47
N VAL A 7 -6.83 28.09 -35.95
CA VAL A 7 -7.13 26.89 -35.16
C VAL A 7 -6.04 26.81 -34.10
N GLY A 8 -6.32 27.38 -32.92
CA GLY A 8 -5.47 27.24 -31.76
C GLY A 8 -5.38 25.75 -31.41
N VAL A 9 -4.24 25.14 -31.74
CA VAL A 9 -3.89 23.79 -31.34
C VAL A 9 -3.85 23.77 -29.82
N TRP A 10 -4.91 23.24 -29.21
CA TRP A 10 -4.87 22.85 -27.80
C TRP A 10 -3.85 21.72 -27.70
N PHE A 11 -2.63 22.05 -27.27
CA PHE A 11 -1.69 21.06 -26.76
C PHE A 11 -2.34 20.43 -25.53
N VAL A 12 -3.12 19.37 -25.74
CA VAL A 12 -3.51 18.45 -24.68
C VAL A 12 -2.21 17.76 -24.29
N VAL A 13 -1.53 18.28 -23.28
CA VAL A 13 -0.45 17.57 -22.59
C VAL A 13 -1.14 16.38 -21.92
N PHE A 14 -1.13 15.23 -22.60
CA PHE A 14 -1.46 13.95 -21.99
C PHE A 14 -0.36 13.66 -20.97
N GLY A 15 -0.53 14.17 -19.74
CA GLY A 15 0.27 13.77 -18.60
C GLY A 15 0.13 12.27 -18.42
N SER A 16 1.20 11.53 -18.69
CA SER A 16 1.23 10.09 -18.43
C SER A 16 1.23 9.91 -16.91
N SER A 17 0.11 9.51 -16.33
CA SER A 17 0.04 9.16 -14.91
C SER A 17 0.88 7.90 -14.67
N SER A 18 2.06 8.09 -14.06
CA SER A 18 2.96 6.99 -13.71
C SER A 18 2.48 6.31 -12.44
N ALA A 19 1.61 5.30 -12.56
CA ALA A 19 1.31 4.40 -11.46
C ALA A 19 2.45 3.37 -11.28
N PHE A 20 2.87 3.11 -10.03
CA PHE A 20 3.87 2.07 -9.75
C PHE A 20 3.34 0.65 -9.90
N TYR A 21 2.03 0.48 -9.68
CA TYR A 21 1.34 -0.79 -9.66
C TYR A 21 0.24 -0.79 -10.70
N SER A 22 0.09 -1.93 -11.36
CA SER A 22 -0.88 -2.20 -12.41
C SER A 22 -1.92 -3.22 -11.94
N PRO A 23 -3.07 -3.36 -12.63
CA PRO A 23 -4.06 -4.37 -12.28
C PRO A 23 -3.58 -5.83 -12.38
N SER A 24 -2.42 -6.09 -13.00
CA SER A 24 -1.81 -7.43 -13.07
C SER A 24 -0.88 -7.73 -11.89
N ASP A 25 -0.55 -6.73 -11.07
CA ASP A 25 0.21 -6.94 -9.84
C ASP A 25 -0.70 -7.40 -8.70
N ASP A 26 -0.14 -8.09 -7.71
CA ASP A 26 -0.88 -8.52 -6.51
C ASP A 26 -1.05 -7.40 -5.47
N VAL A 27 -0.60 -6.17 -5.78
CA VAL A 27 -0.72 -5.00 -4.91
C VAL A 27 -2.10 -4.35 -5.08
N ILE A 28 -2.89 -4.34 -4.01
CA ILE A 28 -4.25 -3.79 -4.03
C ILE A 28 -4.18 -2.26 -4.01
N LYS A 29 -4.78 -1.60 -5.02
CA LYS A 29 -4.89 -0.15 -5.03
C LYS A 29 -5.87 0.31 -3.95
N LEU A 30 -5.35 1.11 -3.01
CA LEU A 30 -6.12 1.76 -1.96
C LEU A 30 -6.27 3.25 -2.27
N THR A 31 -7.44 3.78 -1.98
CA THR A 31 -7.87 5.15 -2.23
C THR A 31 -8.54 5.72 -0.99
N GLY A 32 -8.73 7.03 -0.95
CA GLY A 32 -9.48 7.65 0.16
C GLY A 32 -10.92 7.14 0.30
N ALA A 33 -11.49 6.53 -0.76
CA ALA A 33 -12.86 6.02 -0.76
C ALA A 33 -12.99 4.56 -0.28
N ASN A 34 -11.93 3.74 -0.39
CA ASN A 34 -11.99 2.33 -0.04
C ASN A 34 -11.12 1.95 1.16
N PHE A 35 -10.22 2.82 1.63
CA PHE A 35 -9.26 2.49 2.67
C PHE A 35 -9.92 2.02 3.97
N GLU A 36 -10.95 2.73 4.43
CA GLU A 36 -11.68 2.38 5.65
C GLU A 36 -12.28 0.97 5.57
N THR A 37 -13.08 0.72 4.54
CA THR A 37 -13.75 -0.58 4.36
C THR A 37 -12.77 -1.72 4.03
N ALA A 38 -11.71 -1.45 3.29
CA ALA A 38 -10.74 -2.46 2.88
C ALA A 38 -9.77 -2.81 4.01
N VAL A 39 -9.29 -1.83 4.77
CA VAL A 39 -8.20 -1.99 5.75
C VAL A 39 -8.71 -1.95 7.19
N LEU A 40 -9.45 -0.89 7.56
CA LEU A 40 -9.85 -0.64 8.95
C LEU A 40 -11.00 -1.54 9.40
N ASP A 41 -11.92 -1.88 8.51
CA ASP A 41 -13.03 -2.81 8.80
C ASP A 41 -12.65 -4.28 8.57
N SER A 42 -11.40 -4.56 8.19
CA SER A 42 -10.96 -5.90 7.82
C SER A 42 -10.50 -6.73 9.01
N GLU A 43 -10.91 -8.01 9.05
CA GLU A 43 -10.36 -8.98 10.00
C GLU A 43 -8.95 -9.46 9.61
N LYS A 44 -8.52 -9.25 8.36
CA LYS A 44 -7.21 -9.68 7.87
C LYS A 44 -6.11 -8.70 8.28
N VAL A 45 -4.89 -9.18 8.42
CA VAL A 45 -3.71 -8.31 8.48
C VAL A 45 -3.49 -7.65 7.12
N TRP A 46 -3.09 -6.38 7.15
CA TRP A 46 -2.74 -5.61 5.97
C TRP A 46 -1.34 -5.04 6.07
N VAL A 47 -0.59 -5.10 4.98
CA VAL A 47 0.65 -4.33 4.78
C VAL A 47 0.32 -3.26 3.76
N VAL A 48 0.47 -1.98 4.12
CA VAL A 48 0.12 -0.86 3.26
C VAL A 48 1.30 0.06 3.05
N GLN A 49 1.67 0.28 1.79
CA GLN A 49 2.65 1.29 1.40
C GLN A 49 1.95 2.61 1.07
N PHE A 50 2.38 3.68 1.73
CA PHE A 50 2.04 5.05 1.40
C PHE A 50 3.20 5.65 0.62
N TYR A 51 2.95 6.11 -0.61
CA TYR A 51 4.01 6.52 -1.51
C TYR A 51 3.64 7.76 -2.35
N ALA A 52 4.66 8.34 -2.98
CA ALA A 52 4.53 9.33 -4.03
C ALA A 52 5.41 8.92 -5.22
N THR A 53 4.96 9.22 -6.44
CA THR A 53 5.56 8.76 -7.69
C THR A 53 6.84 9.53 -8.05
N TRP A 54 6.99 10.76 -7.59
CA TRP A 54 8.22 11.55 -7.72
C TRP A 54 9.34 11.13 -6.76
N CYS A 55 9.04 10.33 -5.72
CA CYS A 55 10.01 9.94 -4.72
C CYS A 55 10.87 8.77 -5.21
N ARG A 56 12.19 9.00 -5.34
CA ARG A 56 13.19 7.98 -5.75
C ARG A 56 13.14 6.74 -4.86
N TYR A 57 13.09 6.88 -3.53
CA TYR A 57 13.07 5.74 -2.61
C TYR A 57 11.82 4.87 -2.80
N SER A 58 10.68 5.50 -3.10
CA SER A 58 9.45 4.78 -3.41
C SER A 58 9.53 4.03 -4.74
N GLN A 59 10.19 4.62 -5.74
CA GLN A 59 10.47 3.97 -7.03
C GLN A 59 11.37 2.74 -6.82
N ASP A 60 12.41 2.88 -6.01
CA ASP A 60 13.38 1.82 -5.70
C ASP A 60 12.74 0.66 -4.92
N LEU A 61 11.75 0.93 -4.05
CA LEU A 61 11.04 -0.08 -3.28
C LEU A 61 9.98 -0.85 -4.09
N ALA A 62 9.37 -0.23 -5.11
CA ALA A 62 8.24 -0.82 -5.85
C ALA A 62 8.49 -2.24 -6.40
N PRO A 63 9.68 -2.61 -6.93
CA PRO A 63 9.96 -3.98 -7.37
C PRO A 63 9.95 -5.01 -6.24
N GLU A 64 10.52 -4.68 -5.08
CA GLU A 64 10.50 -5.58 -3.91
C GLU A 64 9.08 -5.67 -3.34
N TYR A 65 8.34 -4.56 -3.30
CA TYR A 65 6.98 -4.52 -2.79
C TYR A 65 6.02 -5.41 -3.60
N ARG A 66 6.18 -5.47 -4.94
CA ARG A 66 5.46 -6.44 -5.78
C ARG A 66 5.73 -7.89 -5.36
N ARG A 67 6.98 -8.24 -5.05
CA ARG A 67 7.34 -9.60 -4.61
C ARG A 67 6.72 -9.93 -3.26
N VAL A 68 6.65 -8.97 -2.33
CA VAL A 68 5.94 -9.12 -1.05
C VAL A 68 4.48 -9.44 -1.29
N ALA A 69 3.81 -8.67 -2.14
CA ALA A 69 2.40 -8.87 -2.46
C ALA A 69 2.13 -10.26 -3.04
N THR A 70 2.96 -10.72 -3.97
CA THR A 70 2.85 -12.08 -4.52
C THR A 70 3.13 -13.16 -3.47
N ALA A 71 4.16 -12.97 -2.62
CA ALA A 71 4.54 -13.95 -1.61
C ALA A 71 3.48 -14.10 -0.48
N LEU A 72 2.78 -13.03 -0.14
CA LEU A 72 1.76 -13.00 0.91
C LEU A 72 0.34 -13.26 0.39
N LYS A 73 0.17 -13.40 -0.93
CA LYS A 73 -1.14 -13.52 -1.57
C LYS A 73 -2.00 -14.59 -0.92
N GLY A 74 -3.19 -14.18 -0.50
CA GLY A 74 -4.18 -15.05 0.14
C GLY A 74 -4.02 -15.20 1.65
N VAL A 75 -2.86 -14.83 2.21
CA VAL A 75 -2.55 -14.90 3.64
C VAL A 75 -2.66 -13.53 4.30
N ILE A 76 -1.89 -12.55 3.80
CA ILE A 76 -1.91 -11.14 4.24
C ILE A 76 -2.25 -10.28 3.03
N ASN A 77 -3.13 -9.30 3.21
CA ASN A 77 -3.44 -8.37 2.12
C ASN A 77 -2.34 -7.32 2.00
N VAL A 78 -1.89 -7.05 0.78
CA VAL A 78 -0.86 -6.04 0.50
C VAL A 78 -1.47 -4.96 -0.37
N GLY A 79 -1.48 -3.73 0.14
CA GLY A 79 -2.10 -2.59 -0.51
C GLY A 79 -1.14 -1.41 -0.67
N ALA A 80 -1.48 -0.48 -1.56
CA ALA A 80 -0.71 0.74 -1.70
C ALA A 80 -1.61 1.95 -1.96
N VAL A 81 -1.26 3.08 -1.34
CA VAL A 81 -1.90 4.38 -1.49
C VAL A 81 -0.92 5.33 -2.17
N ASN A 82 -1.29 5.86 -3.33
CA ASN A 82 -0.57 6.97 -3.95
C ASN A 82 -1.05 8.27 -3.31
N CYS A 83 -0.28 8.80 -2.36
CA CYS A 83 -0.65 9.97 -1.57
C CYS A 83 -0.74 11.26 -2.39
N GLU A 84 -0.21 11.29 -3.63
CA GLU A 84 -0.32 12.47 -4.50
C GLU A 84 -1.35 12.31 -5.63
N GLU A 85 -2.05 11.18 -5.72
CA GLU A 85 -2.98 10.92 -6.84
C GLU A 85 -4.17 11.88 -6.86
N GLY A 86 -4.69 12.25 -5.68
CA GLY A 86 -5.88 13.08 -5.55
C GLY A 86 -6.06 13.68 -4.17
N GLN A 87 -7.05 14.56 -4.03
CA GLN A 87 -7.35 15.23 -2.76
C GLN A 87 -7.77 14.24 -1.67
N ALA A 88 -8.47 13.15 -2.02
CA ALA A 88 -8.91 12.14 -1.07
C ALA A 88 -7.72 11.36 -0.51
N GLU A 89 -6.78 10.96 -1.35
CA GLU A 89 -5.56 10.25 -0.96
C GLU A 89 -4.62 11.15 -0.15
N ARG A 90 -4.45 12.41 -0.55
CA ARG A 90 -3.72 13.41 0.24
C ARG A 90 -4.30 13.57 1.62
N LYS A 91 -5.63 13.71 1.73
CA LYS A 91 -6.32 13.81 3.01
C LYS A 91 -6.11 12.55 3.86
N LEU A 92 -6.25 11.37 3.26
CA LEU A 92 -5.99 10.10 3.92
C LEU A 92 -4.57 10.06 4.50
N CYS A 93 -3.56 10.34 3.68
CA CYS A 93 -2.17 10.28 4.11
C CYS A 93 -1.84 11.36 5.15
N GLU A 94 -2.16 12.64 4.90
CA GLU A 94 -1.71 13.76 5.73
C GLU A 94 -2.54 13.92 7.03
N GLN A 95 -3.84 13.59 7.00
CA GLN A 95 -4.76 13.94 8.10
C GLN A 95 -5.35 12.76 8.85
N ILE A 96 -5.43 11.58 8.21
CA ILE A 96 -6.06 10.39 8.81
C ILE A 96 -4.98 9.42 9.31
N VAL A 97 -4.00 9.12 8.45
CA VAL A 97 -2.90 8.19 8.76
C VAL A 97 -1.66 8.91 9.28
N TYR A 98 -1.52 10.21 9.00
CA TYR A 98 -0.39 11.06 9.41
C TYR A 98 0.98 10.64 8.86
N ILE A 99 1.02 10.36 7.55
CA ILE A 99 2.25 10.05 6.81
C ILE A 99 3.04 11.33 6.56
N ASP A 100 4.29 11.39 7.03
CA ASP A 100 5.17 12.56 6.94
C ASP A 100 6.39 12.36 6.01
N HIS A 101 6.68 11.12 5.60
CA HIS A 101 7.74 10.81 4.65
C HIS A 101 7.32 9.71 3.65
N TYR A 102 8.11 9.51 2.59
CA TYR A 102 7.84 8.50 1.57
C TYR A 102 9.10 7.69 1.22
N PRO A 103 8.96 6.38 0.99
CA PRO A 103 7.77 5.58 1.29
C PRO A 103 7.64 5.35 2.81
N THR A 104 6.41 5.15 3.28
CA THR A 104 6.13 4.61 4.62
C THR A 104 5.34 3.33 4.46
N VAL A 105 5.74 2.27 5.16
CA VAL A 105 5.02 0.99 5.16
C VAL A 105 4.44 0.76 6.54
N LEU A 106 3.12 0.63 6.61
CA LEU A 106 2.41 0.33 7.85
C LEU A 106 1.79 -1.06 7.80
N ILE A 107 1.89 -1.79 8.91
CA ILE A 107 1.31 -3.12 9.08
C ILE A 107 0.14 -3.01 10.06
N PHE A 108 -1.07 -3.13 9.51
CA PHE A 108 -2.33 -3.07 10.26
C PHE A 108 -2.69 -4.47 10.76
N GLY A 109 -2.30 -4.77 12.00
CA GLY A 109 -2.57 -6.01 12.72
C GLY A 109 -4.02 -6.12 13.21
N ALA A 110 -4.26 -6.83 14.32
CA ALA A 110 -5.59 -6.94 14.91
C ALA A 110 -6.16 -5.59 15.38
N ASP A 111 -5.33 -4.74 15.99
CA ASP A 111 -5.69 -3.35 16.27
C ASP A 111 -5.37 -2.47 15.06
N LYS A 112 -6.41 -2.10 14.31
CA LYS A 112 -6.29 -1.27 13.11
C LYS A 112 -5.89 0.17 13.37
N TYR A 113 -6.03 0.64 14.61
CA TYR A 113 -5.73 2.03 14.98
C TYR A 113 -4.34 2.19 15.61
N SER A 114 -3.63 1.09 15.82
CA SER A 114 -2.23 1.07 16.25
C SER A 114 -1.38 0.24 15.28
N PRO A 115 -1.26 0.65 14.00
CA PRO A 115 -0.45 -0.08 13.04
C PRO A 115 1.05 0.01 13.40
N LEU A 116 1.78 -1.06 13.11
CA LEU A 116 3.23 -1.08 13.20
C LEU A 116 3.82 -0.36 12.00
N GLU A 117 4.59 0.69 12.23
CA GLU A 117 5.44 1.24 11.18
C GLU A 117 6.66 0.33 10.97
N TYR A 118 6.87 -0.05 9.72
CA TYR A 118 8.00 -0.86 9.31
C TYR A 118 9.23 0.02 9.03
N ASP A 119 10.32 -0.22 9.76
CA ASP A 119 11.57 0.54 9.71
C ASP A 119 12.79 -0.31 9.29
N GLY A 120 12.55 -1.51 8.76
CA GLY A 120 13.58 -2.47 8.36
C GLY A 120 14.19 -2.22 6.96
N ASP A 121 14.91 -3.23 6.47
CA ASP A 121 15.59 -3.18 5.18
C ASP A 121 14.61 -3.30 4.01
N ASN A 122 14.63 -2.35 3.06
CA ASN A 122 13.79 -2.30 1.84
C ASN A 122 13.94 -3.50 0.87
N THR A 123 13.68 -4.71 1.34
CA THR A 123 13.82 -5.99 0.66
C THR A 123 12.54 -6.79 0.87
N ALA A 124 12.14 -7.57 -0.13
CA ALA A 124 10.92 -8.35 -0.02
C ALA A 124 10.96 -9.35 1.15
N LYS A 125 12.15 -9.90 1.44
CA LYS A 125 12.36 -10.87 2.51
C LYS A 125 12.06 -10.25 3.88
N ASP A 126 12.60 -9.08 4.17
CA ASP A 126 12.47 -8.47 5.49
C ASP A 126 11.02 -8.04 5.78
N ILE A 127 10.41 -7.32 4.84
CA ILE A 127 8.98 -6.94 4.91
C ILE A 127 8.09 -8.18 5.10
N PHE A 128 8.36 -9.26 4.36
CA PHE A 128 7.61 -10.52 4.47
C PHE A 128 7.68 -11.11 5.89
N TRP A 129 8.88 -11.18 6.49
CA TRP A 129 9.03 -11.76 7.82
C TRP A 129 8.39 -10.91 8.92
N VAL A 130 8.50 -9.58 8.84
CA VAL A 130 7.84 -8.69 9.80
C VAL A 130 6.32 -8.81 9.67
N ALA A 131 5.79 -8.83 8.45
CA ALA A 131 4.35 -9.00 8.22
C ALA A 131 3.83 -10.34 8.77
N LEU A 132 4.56 -11.44 8.56
CA LEU A 132 4.19 -12.74 9.14
C LEU A 132 4.23 -12.72 10.67
N HIS A 133 5.26 -12.13 11.27
CA HIS A 133 5.36 -12.05 12.72
C HIS A 133 4.20 -11.25 13.32
N GLU A 134 3.79 -10.16 12.67
CA GLU A 134 2.64 -9.37 13.11
C GLU A 134 1.31 -10.13 12.96
N MET A 135 1.19 -10.94 11.90
CA MET A 135 0.06 -11.85 11.73
C MET A 135 0.04 -12.93 12.82
N GLU A 136 1.17 -13.52 13.19
CA GLU A 136 1.25 -14.53 14.25
C GLU A 136 0.76 -14.00 15.60
N LYS A 137 1.07 -12.73 15.94
CA LYS A 137 0.53 -12.07 17.15
C LYS A 137 -0.98 -11.92 17.13
N SER A 138 -1.55 -11.80 15.93
CA SER A 138 -3.00 -11.67 15.73
C SER A 138 -3.73 -13.02 15.79
N LEU A 139 -3.00 -14.15 15.74
CA LEU A 139 -3.60 -15.47 15.92
C LEU A 139 -3.97 -15.68 17.39
N PRO A 140 -5.12 -16.32 17.69
CA PRO A 140 -5.41 -16.74 19.05
C PRO A 140 -4.26 -17.63 19.54
N ALA A 141 -3.79 -17.40 20.77
CA ALA A 141 -2.75 -18.22 21.38
C ALA A 141 -3.10 -19.69 21.17
N LYS A 142 -2.21 -20.42 20.46
CA LYS A 142 -2.42 -21.83 20.14
C LYS A 142 -2.70 -22.57 21.44
N THR A 143 -3.95 -22.96 21.68
CA THR A 143 -4.31 -23.93 22.71
C THR A 143 -3.76 -25.27 22.26
N TYR A 144 -2.49 -25.51 22.57
CA TYR A 144 -1.92 -26.83 22.52
C TYR A 144 -2.59 -27.63 23.64
N THR A 145 -3.70 -28.30 23.32
CA THR A 145 -4.27 -29.30 24.23
C THR A 145 -3.29 -30.46 24.30
N ASP A 146 -2.83 -30.80 25.50
CA ASP A 146 -1.99 -31.95 25.85
C ASP A 146 -2.65 -33.32 25.53
N ALA A 147 -3.64 -33.37 24.63
CA ALA A 147 -4.45 -34.55 24.33
C ALA A 147 -3.78 -35.55 23.36
N GLU A 148 -2.65 -35.19 22.72
CA GLU A 148 -1.94 -36.05 21.76
C GLU A 148 -0.66 -36.70 22.35
N ARG A 149 -0.56 -36.77 23.68
CA ARG A 149 0.59 -37.37 24.40
C ARG A 149 0.32 -38.74 25.04
N ASN A 150 -0.66 -39.49 24.52
CA ASN A 150 -0.91 -40.89 24.91
C ASN A 150 -0.92 -41.81 23.67
#